data_AF-B5W7W1-F1
#
_entry.id   AF-B5W7W1-F1
#
_cell.length_a   1.000
_cell.length_b   1.000
_cell.length_c   1.000
_cell.angle_alpha   90.00
_cell.angle_beta   90.00
_cell.angle_gamma   90.00
#
_symmetry.space_group_name_H-M   'P 1'
#
loop_
_entity.id
_entity.type
_entity.pdbx_description
1 polymer ?
#
loop_
_entity_poly.entity_id
_entity_poly.type
_entity_poly.pdbx_seq_one_letter_code
_entity_poly.pdbx_strand_id
1 'polypeptide(L)'
;MAEVFYQPKGTPLRVGISGFVGDDANINADVVWDSRQFYATFNSDFDITWYSLNWRLGRGLTLFGSGDLDRSSSLGLQYFWGRRNFSTNIRVSVDTDETINWHLNQRFGNFYLILLLLMKIRRHWRS
;
A
#
# COMPACT_ATOMS: atom_id res chain seq x y z
N MET A 1 -28.47 8.24 -10.77
CA MET A 1 -27.01 8.15 -10.64
C MET A 1 -26.45 9.56 -10.73
N ALA A 2 -25.58 9.92 -9.80
CA ALA A 2 -24.92 11.22 -9.77
C ALA A 2 -23.42 11.00 -9.51
N GLU A 3 -22.59 11.81 -10.15
CA GLU A 3 -21.14 11.75 -10.00
C GLU A 3 -20.58 13.17 -9.92
N VAL A 4 -19.57 13.35 -9.07
CA VAL A 4 -18.84 14.60 -8.90
C VAL A 4 -17.36 14.27 -8.91
N PHE A 5 -16.62 14.95 -9.79
CA PHE A 5 -15.18 14.82 -9.90
C PHE A 5 -14.51 16.17 -9.62
N TYR A 6 -13.42 16.15 -8.86
CA TYR A 6 -12.66 17.34 -8.51
C TYR A 6 -11.16 17.07 -8.62
N GLN A 7 -10.49 17.90 -9.43
CA GLN A 7 -9.03 17.88 -9.58
C GLN A 7 -8.52 19.32 -9.61
N PRO A 8 -7.99 19.83 -8.49
CA PRO A 8 -7.42 21.17 -8.45
C PRO A 8 -6.27 21.33 -9.44
N LYS A 9 -6.20 22.49 -10.10
CA LYS A 9 -5.12 22.78 -11.04
C LYS A 9 -3.77 22.83 -10.31
N GLY A 10 -2.78 22.10 -10.82
CA GLY A 10 -1.43 22.10 -10.27
C GLY A 10 -1.22 21.20 -9.05
N THR A 11 -2.23 20.41 -8.66
CA THR A 11 -2.08 19.40 -7.61
C THR A 11 -2.09 17.99 -8.21
N PRO A 12 -1.43 17.01 -7.56
CA PRO A 12 -1.51 15.60 -7.91
C PRO A 12 -2.79 14.92 -7.39
N LEU A 13 -3.71 15.68 -6.78
CA LEU A 13 -4.93 15.19 -6.13
C LEU A 13 -6.06 15.05 -7.14
N ARG A 14 -6.73 13.90 -7.11
CA ARG A 14 -7.99 13.63 -7.80
C ARG A 14 -8.98 13.07 -6.80
N VAL A 15 -10.21 13.58 -6.83
CA VAL A 15 -11.31 13.11 -6.00
C VAL A 15 -12.50 12.81 -6.91
N GLY A 16 -13.12 11.66 -6.74
CA GLY A 16 -14.39 11.27 -7.32
C GLY A 16 -15.36 10.90 -6.20
N ILE A 17 -16.60 11.32 -6.31
CA ILE A 17 -17.71 10.83 -5.50
C ILE A 17 -18.79 10.42 -6.48
N SER A 18 -19.24 9.18 -6.41
CA SER A 18 -20.32 8.66 -7.24
C SER A 18 -21.38 8.03 -6.36
N GLY A 19 -22.62 8.05 -6.83
CA GLY A 19 -23.69 7.38 -6.10
C GLY A 19 -24.90 7.09 -6.98
N PHE A 20 -25.62 6.04 -6.61
CA PHE A 20 -26.91 5.72 -7.20
C PHE A 20 -27.90 5.37 -6.10
N VAL A 21 -29.17 5.68 -6.38
CA VAL A 21 -30.29 5.36 -5.51
C VAL A 21 -31.27 4.56 -6.35
N GLY A 22 -31.42 3.28 -6.01
CA GLY A 22 -32.39 2.34 -6.57
C GLY A 22 -33.09 1.60 -5.44
N ASP A 23 -33.23 0.28 -5.55
CA ASP A 23 -33.72 -0.56 -4.43
C ASP A 23 -32.73 -0.57 -3.25
N ASP A 24 -31.44 -0.40 -3.55
CA ASP A 24 -30.37 -0.14 -2.59
C ASP A 24 -29.66 1.17 -2.96
N ALA A 25 -29.25 1.92 -1.93
CA ALA A 25 -28.42 3.11 -2.11
C ALA A 25 -26.95 2.73 -2.02
N ASN A 26 -26.11 3.25 -2.92
CA ASN A 26 -24.66 3.13 -2.82
C ASN A 26 -23.99 4.48 -3.08
N ILE A 27 -22.97 4.80 -2.29
CA ILE A 27 -22.09 5.96 -2.46
C ILE A 27 -20.65 5.44 -2.44
N ASN A 28 -19.91 5.76 -3.49
CA ASN A 28 -18.48 5.48 -3.60
C ASN A 28 -17.70 6.80 -3.54
N ALA A 29 -16.59 6.80 -2.81
CA ALA A 29 -15.62 7.88 -2.78
C ALA A 29 -14.25 7.34 -3.20
N ASP A 30 -13.65 7.99 -4.20
CA ASP A 30 -12.34 7.64 -4.75
C ASP A 30 -11.41 8.84 -4.62
N VAL A 31 -10.30 8.67 -3.91
CA VAL A 31 -9.29 9.71 -3.71
C VAL A 31 -7.94 9.17 -4.15
N VAL A 32 -7.29 9.89 -5.06
CA VAL A 32 -5.97 9.55 -5.57
C VAL A 32 -5.04 10.73 -5.42
N TRP A 33 -3.88 10.50 -4.80
CA TRP A 33 -2.76 11.40 -4.83
C TRP A 33 -1.64 10.76 -5.65
N ASP A 34 -1.28 11.35 -6.79
CA ASP A 34 -0.29 10.78 -7.72
C ASP A 34 0.85 11.75 -7.99
N SER A 35 1.90 11.66 -7.17
CA SER A 35 3.11 12.46 -7.31
C SER A 35 4.35 11.58 -7.45
N ARG A 36 5.45 12.16 -7.95
CA ARG A 36 6.69 11.42 -8.21
C ARG A 36 7.25 10.68 -6.98
N GLN A 37 7.07 11.25 -5.80
CA GLN A 37 7.61 10.73 -4.54
C GLN A 37 6.55 10.06 -3.67
N PHE A 38 5.28 10.42 -3.83
CA PHE A 38 4.19 9.93 -3.00
C PHE A 38 3.00 9.58 -3.87
N TYR A 39 2.56 8.33 -3.74
CA TYR A 39 1.35 7.81 -4.34
C TYR A 39 0.44 7.29 -3.23
N ALA A 40 -0.82 7.69 -3.24
CA ALA A 40 -1.82 7.14 -2.34
C ALA A 40 -3.16 7.01 -3.04
N THR A 41 -3.89 5.95 -2.71
CA THR A 41 -5.29 5.76 -3.09
C THR A 41 -6.11 5.47 -1.86
N PHE A 42 -7.33 5.97 -1.86
CA PHE A 42 -8.32 5.71 -0.84
C PHE A 42 -9.66 5.57 -1.57
N ASN A 43 -10.24 4.37 -1.54
CA ASN A 43 -11.51 4.07 -2.17
C ASN A 43 -12.44 3.51 -1.10
N SER A 44 -13.63 4.06 -1.00
CA SER A 44 -14.57 3.75 0.07
C SER A 44 -15.96 3.61 -0.50
N ASP A 45 -16.67 2.57 -0.08
CA ASP A 45 -18.11 2.42 -0.24
C ASP A 45 -18.77 2.32 1.16
N PHE A 46 -20.05 1.93 1.22
CA PHE A 46 -20.74 1.80 2.51
C PHE A 46 -20.24 0.66 3.40
N ASP A 47 -19.55 -0.32 2.83
CA ASP A 47 -19.18 -1.54 3.54
C ASP A 47 -17.68 -1.62 3.85
N ILE A 48 -16.85 -1.12 2.94
CA ILE A 48 -15.41 -1.33 2.96
C ILE A 48 -14.66 -0.09 2.53
N THR A 49 -13.54 0.16 3.19
CA THR A 49 -12.59 1.19 2.77
C THR A 49 -11.21 0.61 2.46
N TRP A 50 -10.83 0.66 1.19
CA TRP A 50 -9.54 0.23 0.68
C TRP A 50 -8.57 1.40 0.60
N TYR A 51 -7.34 1.19 1.04
CA TYR A 51 -6.28 2.15 0.84
C TYR A 51 -4.99 1.52 0.33
N SER A 52 -4.20 2.32 -0.40
CA SER A 52 -2.84 2.00 -0.78
C SER A 52 -1.97 3.23 -0.63
N LEU A 53 -0.75 3.04 -0.16
CA LEU A 53 0.23 4.09 0.09
C LEU A 53 1.59 3.62 -0.38
N ASN A 54 2.29 4.48 -1.11
CA ASN A 54 3.66 4.28 -1.55
C ASN A 54 4.42 5.61 -1.49
N TRP A 55 5.33 5.73 -0.54
CA TRP A 55 6.14 6.91 -0.30
C TRP A 55 7.61 6.61 -0.50
N ARG A 56 8.19 7.14 -1.58
CA ARG A 56 9.62 7.14 -1.84
C ARG A 56 10.30 8.16 -0.92
N LEU A 57 10.87 7.66 0.17
CA LEU A 57 11.60 8.47 1.16
C LEU A 57 12.98 8.90 0.65
N GLY A 58 13.56 8.14 -0.29
CA GLY A 58 14.87 8.44 -0.83
C GLY A 58 15.28 7.48 -1.95
N ARG A 59 16.59 7.41 -2.24
CA ARG A 59 17.12 6.49 -3.23
C ARG A 59 16.98 5.06 -2.72
N GLY A 60 16.08 4.31 -3.36
CA GLY A 60 15.86 2.90 -3.06
C GLY A 60 14.96 2.64 -1.85
N LEU A 61 14.71 3.62 -0.97
CA LEU A 61 13.88 3.44 0.22
C LEU A 61 12.44 3.91 -0.02
N THR A 62 11.50 3.01 0.24
CA THR A 62 10.06 3.22 0.09
C THR A 62 9.33 2.77 1.35
N LEU A 63 8.54 3.65 1.94
CA LEU A 63 7.48 3.26 2.87
C LEU A 63 6.25 2.87 2.06
N PHE A 64 5.64 1.74 2.36
CA PHE A 64 4.42 1.30 1.70
C PHE A 64 3.42 0.82 2.74
N GLY A 65 2.15 0.95 2.42
CA GLY A 65 1.08 0.37 3.20
C GLY A 65 -0.12 0.11 2.33
N SER A 66 -0.93 -0.86 2.69
CA SER A 66 -2.17 -1.15 1.99
C SER A 66 -3.04 -2.02 2.85
N GLY A 67 -4.35 -1.89 2.66
CA GLY A 67 -5.30 -2.71 3.36
C GLY A 67 -6.73 -2.28 3.17
N ASP A 68 -7.58 -3.02 3.86
CA ASP A 68 -8.94 -2.68 4.21
C ASP A 68 -8.90 -2.11 5.64
N LEU A 69 -9.35 -0.87 5.81
CA LEU A 69 -9.34 -0.20 7.12
C LEU A 69 -10.16 -0.94 8.18
N ASP A 70 -11.18 -1.70 7.78
CA ASP A 70 -12.11 -2.36 8.70
C ASP A 70 -11.69 -3.80 9.04
N ARG A 71 -10.77 -4.38 8.27
CA ARG A 71 -10.41 -5.81 8.41
C ARG A 71 -8.94 -6.07 8.59
N SER A 72 -8.13 -5.71 7.61
CA SER A 72 -6.74 -6.13 7.55
C SER A 72 -5.91 -5.09 6.83
N SER A 73 -4.84 -4.68 7.49
CA SER A 73 -3.96 -3.67 6.94
C SER A 73 -2.50 -4.01 7.17
N SER A 74 -1.65 -3.50 6.28
CA SER A 74 -0.21 -3.74 6.31
C SER A 74 0.54 -2.43 6.19
N LEU A 75 1.66 -2.34 6.89
CA LEU A 75 2.60 -1.24 6.80
C LEU A 75 4.02 -1.79 6.75
N GLY A 76 4.84 -1.27 5.85
CA GLY A 76 6.18 -1.79 5.65
C GLY A 76 7.17 -0.85 4.99
N LEU A 77 8.43 -1.27 5.04
CA LEU A 77 9.55 -0.61 4.41
C LEU A 77 10.16 -1.51 3.34
N GLN A 78 10.49 -0.92 2.22
CA GLN A 78 11.19 -1.57 1.12
C GLN A 78 12.47 -0.82 0.82
N TYR A 79 13.57 -1.57 0.69
CA TYR A 79 14.82 -1.09 0.17
C TYR A 79 15.16 -1.81 -1.13
N PHE A 80 15.36 -1.05 -2.21
CA PHE A 80 15.79 -1.55 -3.50
C PHE A 80 17.09 -0.88 -3.93
N TRP A 81 18.07 -1.70 -4.28
CA TRP A 81 19.30 -1.25 -4.91
C TRP A 81 19.66 -2.18 -6.06
N GLY A 82 20.11 -1.62 -7.19
CA GLY A 82 20.48 -2.43 -8.34
C GLY A 82 21.40 -1.74 -9.33
N ARG A 83 22.19 -2.56 -10.01
CA ARG A 83 23.05 -2.28 -11.16
C ARG A 83 22.91 -3.43 -12.17
N ARG A 84 23.55 -3.31 -13.34
CA ARG A 84 23.38 -4.24 -14.48
C ARG A 84 23.39 -5.72 -14.10
N ASN A 85 24.36 -6.16 -13.28
CA ASN A 85 24.53 -7.56 -12.89
C ASN A 85 24.25 -7.82 -11.39
N PHE A 86 23.68 -6.86 -10.67
CA PHE A 86 23.43 -7.02 -9.23
C PHE A 86 22.15 -6.32 -8.83
N SER A 87 21.28 -6.97 -8.05
CA SER A 87 20.19 -6.27 -7.39
C SER A 87 19.84 -6.89 -6.06
N THR A 88 19.49 -6.05 -5.09
CA THR A 88 18.95 -6.44 -3.79
C THR A 88 17.64 -5.71 -3.59
N ASN A 89 16.59 -6.46 -3.27
CA ASN A 89 15.31 -5.96 -2.85
C ASN A 89 14.98 -6.58 -1.49
N ILE A 90 14.87 -5.75 -0.46
CA ILE A 90 14.47 -6.14 0.89
C ILE A 90 13.13 -5.49 1.14
N ARG A 91 12.16 -6.26 1.63
CA ARG A 91 10.86 -5.75 2.06
C ARG A 91 10.52 -6.34 3.41
N VAL A 92 10.11 -5.48 4.33
CA VAL A 92 9.63 -5.87 5.67
C VAL A 92 8.30 -5.19 5.88
N SER A 93 7.26 -5.94 6.21
CA SER A 93 5.97 -5.38 6.63
C SER A 93 5.47 -6.03 7.89
N VAL A 94 4.60 -5.31 8.58
CA VAL A 94 3.79 -5.82 9.68
C VAL A 94 2.34 -5.68 9.28
N ASP A 95 1.60 -6.75 9.46
CA ASP A 95 0.16 -6.79 9.23
C ASP A 95 -0.58 -6.62 10.56
N THR A 96 -1.83 -6.18 10.51
CA THR A 96 -2.72 -6.02 11.68
C THR A 96 -2.89 -7.29 12.49
N ASP A 97 -2.70 -8.47 11.87
CA ASP A 97 -2.72 -9.78 12.53
C ASP A 97 -1.41 -10.10 13.27
N GLU A 98 -0.62 -9.08 13.58
CA GLU A 98 0.67 -9.16 14.26
C GLU A 98 1.65 -10.10 13.57
N THR A 99 1.56 -10.21 12.23
CA THR A 99 2.45 -11.03 11.41
C THR A 99 3.49 -10.14 10.74
N ILE A 100 4.76 -10.48 10.92
CA ILE A 100 5.87 -9.82 10.24
C ILE A 100 6.23 -10.61 8.98
N ASN A 101 6.20 -9.93 7.84
CA ASN A 101 6.53 -10.48 6.54
C ASN A 101 7.89 -9.94 6.10
N TRP A 102 8.85 -10.84 5.90
CA TRP A 102 10.21 -10.53 5.48
C TRP A 102 10.51 -11.14 4.13
N HIS A 103 10.74 -10.30 3.12
CA HIS A 103 11.07 -10.75 1.78
C HIS A 103 12.45 -10.20 1.38
N LEU A 104 13.31 -11.08 0.90
CA LEU A 104 14.61 -10.73 0.32
C LEU A 104 14.72 -11.37 -1.06
N ASN A 105 14.89 -10.54 -2.08
CA ASN A 105 15.23 -10.98 -3.43
C ASN A 105 16.60 -10.42 -3.81
N GLN A 106 17.56 -11.28 -4.10
CA GLN A 106 18.90 -10.90 -4.51
C GLN A 106 19.26 -11.55 -5.84
N ARG A 107 19.87 -10.78 -6.75
CA ARG A 107 20.41 -11.25 -8.01
C ARG A 107 21.89 -10.89 -8.09
N PHE A 108 22.71 -11.86 -8.47
CA PHE A 108 24.13 -11.66 -8.76
C PHE A 108 24.48 -12.40 -10.06
N GLY A 109 24.55 -11.66 -11.17
CA GLY A 109 24.69 -12.23 -12.51
C GLY A 109 23.55 -13.19 -12.83
N ASN A 110 23.87 -14.46 -13.01
CA ASN A 110 22.92 -15.54 -13.27
C ASN A 110 22.40 -16.22 -11.98
N PHE A 111 22.90 -15.82 -10.80
CA PHE A 111 22.44 -16.34 -9.53
C PHE A 111 21.25 -15.54 -9.00
N TYR A 112 20.23 -16.25 -8.51
CA TYR A 112 19.02 -15.70 -7.91
C TYR A 112 18.80 -16.33 -6.54
N LEU A 113 18.56 -15.48 -5.54
CA LEU A 113 18.15 -15.87 -4.20
C LEU A 113 16.83 -15.19 -3.87
N ILE A 114 15.87 -15.99 -3.40
CA ILE A 114 14.57 -15.52 -2.91
C ILE A 114 14.41 -16.13 -1.51
N LEU A 115 14.13 -15.28 -0.53
CA LEU A 115 13.81 -15.68 0.83
C LEU A 115 12.52 -14.99 1.25
N LEU A 116 11.58 -15.78 1.78
CA LEU A 116 10.31 -15.33 2.32
C LEU A 116 10.17 -15.91 3.73
N LEU A 117 9.95 -15.05 4.71
CA LEU A 117 9.79 -15.44 6.10
C LEU A 117 8.57 -14.75 6.69
N LEU A 118 7.67 -15.55 7.25
CA LEU A 118 6.46 -15.12 7.94
C LEU A 118 6.64 -15.44 9.41
N MET A 119 6.55 -14.43 10.28
CA MET A 119 6.72 -14.61 11.71
C MET A 119 5.57 -13.98 12.48
N LYS A 120 4.83 -14.80 13.22
CA LYS A 120 3.77 -14.33 14.11
C LYS A 120 4.38 -13.79 15.41
N ILE A 121 4.05 -12.56 15.76
CA ILE A 121 4.48 -11.96 17.02
C ILE A 121 3.67 -12.63 18.13
N ARG A 122 4.32 -13.34 19.05
CA ARG A 122 3.67 -13.84 20.27
C ARG A 122 3.71 -12.72 21.31
N ARG A 123 2.59 -12.05 21.55
CA ARG A 123 2.46 -11.16 22.71
C ARG A 123 2.35 -11.99 23.99
N HIS A 124 3.41 -11.99 24.80
CA HIS A 124 3.32 -12.33 26.21
C HIS A 124 2.84 -11.09 26.99
N TRP A 125 1.52 -10.93 27.09
CA TRP A 125 0.98 -10.07 28.14
C TRP A 125 1.18 -10.79 29.47
N ARG A 126 2.08 -10.27 30.31
CA ARG A 126 2.04 -10.58 31.75
C ARG A 126 0.87 -9.79 32.33
N SER A 127 -0.15 -10.50 32.78
CA SER A 127 -1.22 -9.99 33.65
C SER A 127 -0.67 -9.69 35.04
#